data_AF-A0A2D9VQS1-F1
#
_entry.id   AF-A0A2D9VQS1-F1
#
_cell.length_a   1.000
_cell.length_b   1.000
_cell.length_c   1.000
_cell.angle_alpha   90.00
_cell.angle_beta   90.00
_cell.angle_gamma   90.00
#
_symmetry.space_group_name_H-M   'P 1'
#
loop_
_entity.id
_entity.type
_entity.pdbx_description
1 polymer ?
#
loop_
_entity_poly.entity_id
_entity_poly.type
_entity_poly.pdbx_seq_one_letter_code
_entity_poly.pdbx_strand_id
1 'polypeptide(L)'
;KIIQSEIVGPSLGQEAIESGYKSFLIALGFILIYMIFYYMHAGVASNIALLINMFFIFGALSGLGGVLTLPGIAGIVLTIGMSVDANVLIYERIREEITQGKGLTLAIRDGYMQAYSSIIDANITTLLTGVVLFYFGSGPIKGFATTLIIGILTSLFCAIFVTRIIFESRINSKRKVTFSNFITNNAFKKLNIAFLSNRKRYYILSGLIIIIGIFSLFTKGLNQGVDFQGGRTYIVRFEKPVVTSELRNNLGEYFVAANNLKMYPEVKTFGSTNQVKITTNYLINDLEADELVEEQLNIGLSSFDNGSYKIMSSQLVGPTIADDIKSSAFWSILFSLFLIFMYILIRFKKWQYSLGAVIAVFHDVLILLSIFSLFYGVLPFSLEIDQAFIAAVLTVIGYSLNDTVVVFDRIREYMAVKVGEPIDVINKALNSTLSRTINTSLTTFFVLFVIFLFGGEMVRGFMFAIMIGVIVGTYSSLFIASPIMFDTSKTK
;
A
#
# COMPACT_ATOMS: atom_id res chain seq x y z
N LYS A 1 15.69 5.07 31.63
CA LYS A 1 15.80 6.31 30.82
C LYS A 1 14.87 6.15 29.62
N ILE A 2 14.12 7.19 29.25
CA ILE A 2 13.19 7.12 28.12
C ILE A 2 14.02 7.27 26.85
N ILE A 3 14.10 6.23 26.04
CA ILE A 3 14.87 6.20 24.78
C ILE A 3 13.99 6.39 23.54
N GLN A 4 12.68 6.39 23.76
CA GLN A 4 11.64 6.71 22.78
C GLN A 4 10.42 7.25 23.54
N SER A 5 9.83 8.34 23.06
CA SER A 5 8.54 8.84 23.57
C SER A 5 7.71 9.42 22.44
N GLU A 6 6.39 9.32 22.59
CA GLU A 6 5.43 9.94 21.70
C GLU A 6 4.27 10.45 22.56
N ILE A 7 4.06 11.76 22.55
CA ILE A 7 3.00 12.45 23.29
C ILE A 7 2.13 13.12 22.23
N VAL A 8 0.86 12.71 22.16
CA VAL A 8 -0.12 13.22 21.20
C VAL A 8 -1.26 13.90 21.97
N GLY A 9 -1.53 15.16 21.63
CA GLY A 9 -2.65 15.90 22.20
C GLY A 9 -4.01 15.29 21.83
N PRO A 10 -4.97 15.20 22.76
CA PRO A 10 -6.28 14.59 22.49
C PRO A 10 -7.03 15.18 21.30
N SER A 11 -6.92 16.50 21.07
CA SER A 11 -7.53 17.18 19.93
C SER A 11 -6.94 16.73 18.59
N LEU A 12 -5.62 16.53 18.51
CA LEU A 12 -4.96 16.04 17.31
C LEU A 12 -5.37 14.59 17.01
N GLY A 13 -5.49 13.76 18.05
CA GLY A 13 -6.02 12.41 17.94
C GLY A 13 -7.46 12.37 17.43
N GLN A 14 -8.34 13.21 18.00
CA GLN A 14 -9.73 13.32 17.59
C GLN A 14 -9.87 13.78 16.13
N GLU A 15 -9.11 14.81 15.71
CA GLU A 15 -9.09 15.27 14.32
C GLU A 15 -8.67 14.15 13.36
N ALA A 16 -7.67 13.35 13.72
CA ALA A 16 -7.22 12.21 12.91
C ALA A 16 -8.26 11.08 12.83
N ILE A 17 -8.99 10.82 13.92
CA ILE A 17 -10.10 9.86 13.93
C ILE A 17 -11.24 10.35 13.03
N GLU A 18 -11.61 11.63 13.11
CA GLU A 18 -12.68 12.20 12.31
C GLU A 18 -12.34 12.21 10.81
N SER A 19 -11.12 12.61 10.43
CA SER A 19 -10.65 12.54 9.05
C SER A 19 -10.57 11.10 8.55
N GLY A 20 -10.03 10.20 9.37
CA GLY A 20 -9.98 8.76 9.11
C GLY A 20 -11.37 8.19 8.85
N TYR A 21 -12.33 8.43 9.75
CA TYR A 21 -13.69 7.93 9.64
C TYR A 21 -14.44 8.52 8.44
N LYS A 22 -14.31 9.83 8.18
CA LYS A 22 -14.94 10.48 7.03
C LYS A 22 -14.41 9.92 5.71
N SER A 23 -13.08 9.82 5.58
CA SER A 23 -12.45 9.25 4.38
C SER A 23 -12.84 7.79 4.17
N PHE A 24 -12.92 7.01 5.25
CA PHE A 24 -13.41 5.63 5.24
C PHE A 24 -14.83 5.53 4.70
N LEU A 25 -15.77 6.36 5.17
CA LEU A 25 -17.16 6.33 4.69
C LEU A 25 -17.27 6.71 3.21
N ILE A 26 -16.48 7.69 2.75
CA ILE A 26 -16.46 8.10 1.34
C ILE A 26 -15.91 6.95 0.47
N ALA A 27 -14.82 6.31 0.90
CA ALA A 27 -14.21 5.19 0.19
C ALA A 27 -15.16 3.97 0.13
N LEU A 28 -15.84 3.68 1.24
CA LEU A 28 -16.86 2.63 1.31
C LEU A 28 -18.05 2.96 0.37
N GLY A 29 -18.56 4.18 0.39
CA GLY A 29 -19.63 4.60 -0.51
C GLY A 29 -19.25 4.43 -1.98
N PHE A 30 -18.03 4.85 -2.34
CA PHE A 30 -17.50 4.67 -3.69
C PHE A 30 -17.46 3.19 -4.10
N ILE A 31 -16.92 2.30 -3.26
CA ILE A 31 -16.76 0.90 -3.65
C ILE A 31 -18.11 0.19 -3.77
N LEU A 32 -19.07 0.52 -2.89
CA LEU A 32 -20.43 -0.02 -2.96
C LEU A 32 -21.10 0.35 -4.29
N ILE A 33 -21.00 1.62 -4.70
CA ILE A 33 -21.55 2.11 -5.98
C ILE A 33 -20.81 1.46 -7.15
N TYR A 34 -19.49 1.43 -7.10
CA TYR A 34 -18.66 0.87 -8.17
C TYR A 34 -19.00 -0.60 -8.44
N MET A 35 -19.10 -1.42 -7.39
CA MET A 35 -19.40 -2.85 -7.54
C MET A 35 -20.79 -3.08 -8.13
N ILE A 36 -21.81 -2.33 -7.69
CA ILE A 36 -23.15 -2.41 -8.27
C ILE A 36 -23.12 -1.97 -9.74
N PHE A 37 -22.44 -0.87 -10.04
CA PHE A 37 -22.32 -0.37 -11.41
C PHE A 37 -21.64 -1.40 -12.32
N TYR A 38 -20.48 -1.94 -11.92
CA TYR A 38 -19.68 -2.80 -12.79
C TYR A 38 -20.22 -4.22 -12.92
N TYR A 39 -20.73 -4.79 -11.82
CA TYR A 39 -21.13 -6.20 -11.70
C TYR A 39 -22.62 -6.45 -11.49
N MET A 40 -23.45 -5.41 -11.41
CA MET A 40 -24.91 -5.51 -11.24
C MET A 40 -25.30 -6.35 -10.02
N HIS A 41 -26.04 -7.45 -10.21
CA HIS A 41 -26.48 -8.34 -9.13
C HIS A 41 -25.32 -9.00 -8.39
N ALA A 42 -24.26 -9.36 -9.11
CA ALA A 42 -23.04 -9.89 -8.49
C ALA A 42 -22.36 -8.82 -7.63
N GLY A 43 -22.41 -7.54 -8.03
CA GLY A 43 -21.94 -6.42 -7.23
C GLY A 43 -22.66 -6.28 -5.89
N VAL A 44 -23.98 -6.47 -5.87
CA VAL A 44 -24.77 -6.49 -4.61
C VAL A 44 -24.31 -7.63 -3.70
N ALA A 45 -24.02 -8.81 -4.25
CA ALA A 45 -23.51 -9.93 -3.47
C ALA A 45 -22.14 -9.62 -2.85
N SER A 46 -21.22 -9.00 -3.61
CA SER A 46 -19.92 -8.54 -3.09
C SER A 46 -20.09 -7.50 -1.99
N ASN A 47 -21.02 -6.56 -2.14
CA ASN A 47 -21.27 -5.53 -1.14
C ASN A 47 -21.77 -6.11 0.18
N ILE A 48 -22.66 -7.11 0.12
CA ILE A 48 -23.11 -7.83 1.32
C ILE A 48 -21.92 -8.55 1.97
N ALA A 49 -21.08 -9.23 1.18
CA ALA A 49 -19.88 -9.88 1.69
C ALA A 49 -18.89 -8.88 2.31
N LEU A 50 -18.73 -7.70 1.71
CA LEU A 50 -17.87 -6.62 2.22
C LEU A 50 -18.36 -6.08 3.57
N LEU A 51 -19.66 -5.86 3.72
CA LEU A 51 -20.24 -5.40 5.00
C LEU A 51 -20.09 -6.44 6.11
N ILE A 52 -20.29 -7.72 5.78
CA ILE A 52 -20.03 -8.83 6.71
C ILE A 52 -18.54 -8.91 7.05
N ASN A 53 -17.67 -8.70 6.06
CA ASN A 53 -16.23 -8.68 6.28
C ASN A 53 -15.82 -7.59 7.28
N MET A 54 -16.36 -6.36 7.11
CA MET A 54 -16.13 -5.28 8.06
C MET A 54 -16.59 -5.64 9.48
N PHE A 55 -17.75 -6.28 9.61
CA PHE A 55 -18.22 -6.77 10.91
C PHE A 55 -17.22 -7.76 11.54
N PHE A 56 -16.67 -8.69 10.76
CA PHE A 56 -15.66 -9.62 11.26
C PHE A 56 -14.34 -8.95 11.62
N ILE A 57 -13.88 -7.95 10.85
CA ILE A 57 -12.66 -7.20 11.16
C ILE A 57 -12.81 -6.51 12.52
N PHE A 58 -13.89 -5.74 12.72
CA PHE A 58 -14.13 -5.04 13.99
C PHE A 58 -14.36 -6.02 15.14
N GLY A 59 -15.09 -7.11 14.92
CA GLY A 59 -15.31 -8.16 15.91
C GLY A 59 -14.01 -8.84 16.34
N ALA A 60 -13.13 -9.17 15.40
CA ALA A 60 -11.82 -9.77 15.69
C ALA A 60 -10.88 -8.79 16.41
N LEU A 61 -10.81 -7.53 15.97
CA LEU A 61 -10.01 -6.52 16.64
C LEU A 61 -10.49 -6.29 18.08
N SER A 62 -11.80 -6.14 18.27
CA SER A 62 -12.38 -5.97 19.61
C SER A 62 -12.15 -7.20 20.50
N GLY A 63 -12.29 -8.41 19.95
CA GLY A 63 -12.13 -9.66 20.69
C GLY A 63 -10.68 -9.94 21.10
N LEU A 64 -9.71 -9.50 20.30
CA LEU A 64 -8.27 -9.65 20.59
C LEU A 64 -7.69 -8.48 21.41
N GLY A 65 -8.48 -7.45 21.70
CA GLY A 65 -7.97 -6.20 22.31
C GLY A 65 -7.00 -5.45 21.39
N GLY A 66 -7.15 -5.60 20.07
CA GLY A 66 -6.31 -4.95 19.08
C GLY A 66 -6.49 -3.43 19.10
N VAL A 67 -5.38 -2.70 19.21
CA VAL A 67 -5.39 -1.23 19.21
C VAL A 67 -5.60 -0.71 17.78
N LEU A 68 -6.61 0.13 17.59
CA LEU A 68 -6.85 0.80 16.31
C LEU A 68 -5.98 2.05 16.19
N THR A 69 -4.77 1.88 15.67
CA THR A 69 -3.86 2.98 15.34
C THR A 69 -4.30 3.67 14.05
N LEU A 70 -3.80 4.88 13.79
CA LEU A 70 -4.10 5.56 12.53
C LEU A 70 -3.63 4.78 11.29
N PRO A 71 -2.40 4.20 11.27
CA PRO A 71 -2.05 3.22 10.24
C PRO A 71 -2.99 2.00 10.25
N GLY A 72 -3.45 1.52 11.41
CA GLY A 72 -4.48 0.48 11.50
C GLY A 72 -5.77 0.82 10.75
N ILE A 73 -6.27 2.06 10.85
CA ILE A 73 -7.43 2.53 10.07
C ILE A 73 -7.13 2.43 8.58
N ALA A 74 -5.95 2.86 8.14
CA ALA A 74 -5.54 2.71 6.75
C ALA A 74 -5.46 1.24 6.30
N GLY A 75 -5.05 0.32 7.18
CA GLY A 75 -5.08 -1.12 6.95
C GLY A 75 -6.48 -1.69 6.74
N ILE A 76 -7.45 -1.23 7.52
CA ILE A 76 -8.87 -1.56 7.31
C ILE A 76 -9.35 -1.06 5.95
N VAL A 77 -9.02 0.19 5.59
CA VAL A 77 -9.50 0.75 4.32
C VAL A 77 -8.83 0.09 3.12
N LEU A 78 -7.52 -0.20 3.18
CA LEU A 78 -6.83 -0.99 2.16
C LEU A 78 -7.48 -2.37 2.03
N THR A 79 -7.81 -3.00 3.16
CA THR A 79 -8.53 -4.27 3.18
C THR A 79 -9.88 -4.17 2.46
N ILE A 80 -10.61 -3.06 2.55
CA ILE A 80 -11.87 -2.87 1.79
C ILE A 80 -11.62 -2.93 0.28
N GLY A 81 -10.59 -2.23 -0.20
CA GLY A 81 -10.20 -2.26 -1.61
C GLY A 81 -9.83 -3.67 -2.08
N MET A 82 -9.08 -4.41 -1.26
CA MET A 82 -8.68 -5.80 -1.55
C MET A 82 -9.81 -6.82 -1.31
N SER A 83 -10.79 -6.54 -0.47
CA SER A 83 -11.86 -7.49 -0.14
C SER A 83 -12.75 -7.81 -1.33
N VAL A 84 -12.93 -6.83 -2.22
CA VAL A 84 -13.68 -7.02 -3.46
C VAL A 84 -12.84 -7.62 -4.58
N ASP A 85 -11.50 -7.66 -4.44
CA ASP A 85 -10.59 -8.23 -5.45
C ASP A 85 -10.95 -9.69 -5.72
N ALA A 86 -11.05 -10.51 -4.65
CA ALA A 86 -11.49 -11.90 -4.76
C ALA A 86 -12.85 -12.07 -5.45
N ASN A 87 -13.78 -11.12 -5.27
CA ASN A 87 -15.06 -11.15 -5.97
C ASN A 87 -14.92 -10.81 -7.46
N VAL A 88 -14.16 -9.77 -7.81
CA VAL A 88 -13.82 -9.41 -9.19
C VAL A 88 -13.22 -10.61 -9.92
N LEU A 89 -12.28 -11.27 -9.27
CA LEU A 89 -11.65 -12.53 -9.65
C LEU A 89 -12.63 -13.62 -10.07
N ILE A 90 -13.55 -13.94 -9.16
CA ILE A 90 -14.58 -14.96 -9.36
C ILE A 90 -15.49 -14.53 -10.51
N TYR A 91 -15.89 -13.26 -10.57
CA TYR A 91 -16.87 -12.79 -11.54
C TYR A 91 -16.31 -12.71 -12.95
N GLU A 92 -15.05 -12.31 -13.13
CA GLU A 92 -14.39 -12.38 -14.43
C GLU A 92 -14.27 -13.84 -14.88
N ARG A 93 -13.93 -14.78 -13.98
CA ARG A 93 -13.90 -16.20 -14.35
C ARG A 93 -15.29 -16.71 -14.75
N ILE A 94 -16.34 -16.37 -14.01
CA ILE A 94 -17.71 -16.74 -14.37
C ILE A 94 -18.11 -16.15 -15.73
N ARG A 95 -17.76 -14.88 -16.00
CA ARG A 95 -18.01 -14.23 -17.30
C ARG A 95 -17.29 -14.96 -18.44
N GLU A 96 -16.07 -15.43 -18.23
CA GLU A 96 -15.34 -16.26 -19.20
C GLU A 96 -16.06 -17.58 -19.48
N GLU A 97 -16.45 -18.32 -18.44
CA GLU A 97 -17.16 -19.60 -18.56
C GLU A 97 -18.51 -19.43 -19.28
N ILE A 98 -19.25 -18.33 -19.03
CA ILE A 98 -20.47 -17.98 -19.77
C ILE A 98 -20.18 -17.68 -21.24
N THR A 99 -19.08 -16.96 -21.52
CA THR A 99 -18.68 -16.62 -22.90
C THR A 99 -18.32 -17.87 -23.70
N GLN A 100 -17.84 -18.93 -23.03
CA GLN A 100 -17.61 -20.26 -23.61
C GLN A 100 -18.90 -21.08 -23.84
N GLY A 101 -20.07 -20.51 -23.56
CA GLY A 101 -21.38 -21.14 -23.81
C GLY A 101 -21.91 -22.01 -22.68
N LYS A 102 -21.28 -22.02 -21.50
CA LYS A 102 -21.78 -22.78 -20.35
C LYS A 102 -23.06 -22.15 -19.78
N GLY A 103 -23.99 -23.00 -19.31
CA GLY A 103 -25.17 -22.55 -18.57
C GLY A 103 -24.80 -21.89 -17.24
N LEU A 104 -25.64 -20.96 -16.77
CA LEU A 104 -25.37 -20.10 -15.59
C LEU A 104 -24.91 -20.87 -14.34
N THR A 105 -25.61 -21.95 -13.97
CA THR A 105 -25.28 -22.74 -12.78
C THR A 105 -23.92 -23.42 -12.90
N LEU A 106 -23.61 -23.98 -14.07
CA LEU A 106 -22.33 -24.62 -14.34
C LEU A 106 -21.20 -23.60 -14.37
N ALA A 107 -21.42 -22.45 -15.02
CA ALA A 107 -20.45 -21.37 -15.10
C ALA A 107 -20.12 -20.80 -13.71
N ILE A 108 -21.10 -20.65 -12.82
CA ILE A 108 -20.87 -20.23 -11.44
C ILE A 108 -20.02 -21.26 -10.70
N ARG A 109 -20.39 -22.54 -10.73
CA ARG A 109 -19.65 -23.61 -10.06
C ARG A 109 -18.19 -23.67 -10.53
N ASP A 110 -18.00 -23.74 -11.84
CA ASP A 110 -16.67 -23.85 -12.45
C ASP A 110 -15.86 -22.56 -12.23
N GLY A 111 -16.52 -21.39 -12.23
CA GLY A 111 -15.90 -20.11 -11.92
C GLY A 111 -15.29 -20.05 -10.53
N TYR A 112 -16.03 -20.49 -9.50
CA TYR A 112 -15.49 -20.60 -8.14
C TYR A 112 -14.34 -21.62 -8.07
N MET A 113 -14.51 -22.81 -8.66
CA MET A 113 -13.49 -23.87 -8.62
C MET A 113 -12.17 -23.44 -9.25
N GLN A 114 -12.21 -22.77 -10.39
CA GLN A 114 -11.00 -22.33 -11.10
C GLN A 114 -10.38 -21.10 -10.45
N ALA A 115 -11.18 -20.15 -9.96
CA ALA A 115 -10.66 -18.94 -9.31
C ALA A 115 -10.06 -19.24 -7.92
N TYR A 116 -10.52 -20.29 -7.23
CA TYR A 116 -10.13 -20.62 -5.86
C TYR A 116 -8.61 -20.67 -5.65
N SER A 117 -7.89 -21.35 -6.55
CA SER A 117 -6.45 -21.49 -6.40
C SER A 117 -5.73 -20.16 -6.56
N SER A 118 -6.08 -19.35 -7.56
CA SER A 118 -5.42 -18.06 -7.78
C SER A 118 -5.74 -17.05 -6.65
N ILE A 119 -6.94 -17.11 -6.06
CA ILE A 119 -7.34 -16.27 -4.92
C ILE A 119 -6.53 -16.63 -3.67
N ILE A 120 -6.37 -17.92 -3.38
CA ILE A 120 -5.55 -18.37 -2.25
C ILE A 120 -4.10 -17.94 -2.47
N ASP A 121 -3.57 -18.16 -3.66
CA ASP A 121 -2.16 -17.85 -3.91
C ASP A 121 -1.86 -16.36 -3.74
N ALA A 122 -2.73 -15.50 -4.27
CA ALA A 122 -2.73 -14.05 -4.10
C ALA A 122 -2.78 -13.59 -2.64
N ASN A 123 -3.66 -14.19 -1.85
CA ASN A 123 -3.81 -13.83 -0.44
C ASN A 123 -2.66 -14.37 0.41
N ILE A 124 -2.07 -15.52 0.08
CA ILE A 124 -0.91 -16.07 0.78
C ILE A 124 0.29 -15.14 0.64
N THR A 125 0.61 -14.62 -0.54
CA THR A 125 1.75 -13.70 -0.70
C THR A 125 1.57 -12.43 0.14
N THR A 126 0.37 -11.85 0.12
CA THR A 126 0.05 -10.67 0.94
C THR A 126 0.09 -11.00 2.43
N LEU A 127 -0.43 -12.16 2.84
CA LEU A 127 -0.39 -12.64 4.21
C LEU A 127 1.05 -12.85 4.71
N LEU A 128 1.95 -13.39 3.87
CA LEU A 128 3.37 -13.52 4.20
C LEU A 128 3.98 -12.16 4.51
N THR A 129 3.73 -11.14 3.68
CA THR A 129 4.21 -9.77 3.96
C THR A 129 3.60 -9.19 5.24
N GLY A 130 2.32 -9.46 5.50
CA GLY A 130 1.64 -9.07 6.74
C GLY A 130 2.26 -9.71 7.98
N VAL A 131 2.62 -10.99 7.92
CA VAL A 131 3.30 -11.70 9.02
C VAL A 131 4.68 -11.12 9.27
N VAL A 132 5.44 -10.81 8.22
CA VAL A 132 6.73 -10.12 8.34
C VAL A 132 6.55 -8.75 9.00
N LEU A 133 5.55 -7.97 8.58
CA LEU A 133 5.21 -6.69 9.19
C LEU A 133 4.82 -6.84 10.66
N PHE A 134 4.10 -7.88 11.02
CA PHE A 134 3.68 -8.11 12.40
C PHE A 134 4.85 -8.46 13.32
N TYR A 135 5.83 -9.22 12.81
CA TYR A 135 6.99 -9.66 13.57
C TYR A 135 8.07 -8.59 13.69
N PHE A 136 8.40 -7.91 12.58
CA PHE A 136 9.45 -6.90 12.54
C PHE A 136 8.95 -5.47 12.78
N GLY A 137 7.64 -5.23 12.65
CA GLY A 137 7.04 -3.92 12.87
C GLY A 137 6.87 -3.61 14.36
N SER A 138 7.05 -2.34 14.70
CA SER A 138 6.83 -1.81 16.05
C SER A 138 5.62 -0.87 16.08
N GLY A 139 5.10 -0.62 17.29
CA GLY A 139 4.05 0.38 17.57
C GLY A 139 2.94 0.47 16.51
N PRO A 140 2.84 1.59 15.76
CA PRO A 140 1.80 1.79 14.74
C PRO A 140 1.83 0.78 13.58
N ILE A 141 3.01 0.32 13.14
CA ILE A 141 3.15 -0.67 12.05
C ILE A 141 2.50 -1.99 12.46
N LYS A 142 2.70 -2.43 13.70
CA LYS A 142 2.13 -3.68 14.20
C LYS A 142 0.60 -3.63 14.21
N GLY A 143 0.01 -2.46 14.52
CA GLY A 143 -1.42 -2.21 14.38
C GLY A 143 -1.90 -2.38 12.94
N PHE A 144 -1.22 -1.73 11.98
CA PHE A 144 -1.49 -1.92 10.55
C PHE A 144 -1.40 -3.40 10.13
N ALA A 145 -0.32 -4.09 10.49
CA ALA A 145 -0.11 -5.50 10.17
C ALA A 145 -1.23 -6.39 10.72
N THR A 146 -1.65 -6.16 11.96
CA THR A 146 -2.75 -6.91 12.60
C THR A 146 -4.06 -6.72 11.84
N THR A 147 -4.40 -5.47 11.50
CA THR A 147 -5.63 -5.18 10.72
C THR A 147 -5.58 -5.80 9.32
N LEU A 148 -4.42 -5.78 8.66
CA LEU A 148 -4.20 -6.37 7.35
C LEU A 148 -4.34 -7.90 7.38
N ILE A 149 -3.71 -8.58 8.33
CA ILE A 149 -3.79 -10.05 8.49
C ILE A 149 -5.24 -10.49 8.71
N ILE A 150 -5.92 -9.87 9.69
CA ILE A 150 -7.33 -10.17 9.98
C ILE A 150 -8.17 -9.91 8.73
N GLY A 151 -7.93 -8.78 8.07
CA GLY A 151 -8.62 -8.38 6.85
C GLY A 151 -8.49 -9.39 5.71
N ILE A 152 -7.29 -9.90 5.45
CA ILE A 152 -7.05 -10.92 4.42
C ILE A 152 -7.80 -12.21 4.75
N LEU A 153 -7.72 -12.70 5.98
CA LEU A 153 -8.36 -13.95 6.38
C LEU A 153 -9.89 -13.87 6.31
N THR A 154 -10.45 -12.79 6.85
CA THR A 154 -11.90 -12.55 6.88
C THR A 154 -12.46 -12.26 5.49
N SER A 155 -11.73 -11.52 4.65
CA SER A 155 -12.16 -11.22 3.29
C SER A 155 -12.15 -12.44 2.39
N LEU A 156 -11.14 -13.31 2.50
CA LEU A 156 -11.07 -14.58 1.78
C LEU A 156 -12.31 -15.44 2.08
N PHE A 157 -12.67 -15.55 3.36
CA PHE A 157 -13.86 -16.27 3.79
C PHE A 157 -15.13 -15.64 3.20
N CYS A 158 -15.31 -14.32 3.34
CA CYS A 158 -16.50 -13.63 2.86
C CYS A 158 -16.65 -13.72 1.33
N ALA A 159 -15.56 -13.50 0.59
CA ALA A 159 -15.57 -13.46 -0.86
C ALA A 159 -15.81 -14.84 -1.51
N ILE A 160 -15.49 -15.93 -0.82
CA ILE A 160 -15.71 -17.28 -1.34
C ILE A 160 -17.04 -17.85 -0.81
N PHE A 161 -17.24 -17.82 0.51
CA PHE A 161 -18.35 -18.52 1.14
C PHE A 161 -19.67 -17.73 1.07
N VAL A 162 -19.65 -16.46 1.48
CA VAL A 162 -20.89 -15.64 1.58
C VAL A 162 -21.49 -15.40 0.20
N THR A 163 -20.69 -15.00 -0.78
CA THR A 163 -21.20 -14.75 -2.14
C THR A 163 -21.69 -16.02 -2.82
N ARG A 164 -21.10 -17.18 -2.51
CA ARG A 164 -21.57 -18.47 -3.05
C ARG A 164 -22.94 -18.82 -2.51
N ILE A 165 -23.18 -18.67 -1.21
CA ILE A 165 -24.51 -18.85 -0.60
C ILE A 165 -25.54 -17.93 -1.25
N ILE A 166 -25.18 -16.66 -1.48
CA ILE A 166 -26.08 -15.68 -2.11
C ILE A 166 -26.46 -16.13 -3.53
N PHE A 167 -25.51 -16.59 -4.33
CA PHE A 167 -25.80 -17.04 -5.69
C PHE A 167 -26.59 -18.34 -5.71
N GLU A 168 -26.22 -19.35 -4.92
CA GLU A 168 -26.94 -20.62 -4.83
C GLU A 168 -28.39 -20.40 -4.40
N SER A 169 -28.62 -19.58 -3.37
CA SER A 169 -29.96 -19.20 -2.91
C SER A 169 -30.78 -18.50 -4.01
N ARG A 170 -30.16 -17.58 -4.75
CA ARG A 170 -30.84 -16.80 -5.80
C ARG A 170 -31.20 -17.66 -7.02
N ILE A 171 -30.32 -18.60 -7.40
CA ILE A 171 -30.54 -19.58 -8.48
C ILE A 171 -31.66 -20.55 -8.09
N ASN A 172 -31.63 -21.09 -6.86
CA ASN A 172 -32.67 -21.99 -6.35
C ASN A 172 -34.05 -21.30 -6.33
N SER A 173 -34.07 -20.00 -6.06
CA SER A 173 -35.28 -19.15 -6.12
C SER A 173 -35.69 -18.75 -7.54
N LYS A 174 -35.07 -19.30 -8.60
CA LYS A 174 -35.28 -18.95 -10.03
C LYS A 174 -35.14 -17.46 -10.35
N ARG A 175 -34.39 -16.71 -9.54
CA ARG A 175 -34.12 -15.29 -9.78
C ARG A 175 -32.93 -15.13 -10.71
N LYS A 176 -32.98 -14.16 -11.62
CA LYS A 176 -31.87 -13.86 -12.53
C LYS A 176 -30.64 -13.39 -11.75
N VAL A 177 -29.48 -13.85 -12.18
CA VAL A 177 -28.15 -13.40 -11.72
C VAL A 177 -27.42 -12.87 -12.95
N THR A 178 -27.01 -11.61 -12.89
CA THR A 178 -26.20 -10.99 -13.94
C THR A 178 -24.85 -10.60 -13.38
N PHE A 179 -23.82 -10.76 -14.19
CA PHE A 179 -22.45 -10.44 -13.83
C PHE A 179 -21.91 -9.21 -14.54
N SER A 180 -22.59 -8.68 -15.56
CA SER A 180 -22.19 -7.51 -16.33
C SER A 180 -23.41 -6.68 -16.74
N ASN A 181 -23.15 -5.46 -17.20
CA ASN A 181 -24.14 -4.61 -17.87
C ASN A 181 -23.73 -4.36 -19.33
N PHE A 182 -24.53 -3.60 -20.10
CA PHE A 182 -24.24 -3.34 -21.52
C PHE A 182 -22.92 -2.59 -21.77
N ILE A 183 -22.49 -1.76 -20.81
CA ILE A 183 -21.23 -0.99 -20.85
C ILE A 183 -20.05 -1.89 -20.49
N THR A 184 -20.18 -2.70 -19.45
CA THR A 184 -19.06 -3.44 -18.83
C THR A 184 -18.83 -4.82 -19.39
N ASN A 185 -19.76 -5.37 -20.18
CA ASN A 185 -19.66 -6.73 -20.70
C ASN A 185 -18.41 -6.97 -21.59
N ASN A 186 -17.94 -5.93 -22.26
CA ASN A 186 -16.80 -5.96 -23.17
C ASN A 186 -15.65 -5.03 -22.77
N ALA A 187 -15.68 -4.50 -21.53
CA ALA A 187 -14.60 -3.65 -21.04
C ALA A 187 -13.26 -4.42 -21.11
N PHE A 188 -12.24 -3.80 -21.72
CA PHE A 188 -10.87 -4.31 -21.86
C PHE A 188 -10.69 -5.68 -22.58
N LYS A 189 -11.77 -6.36 -23.02
CA LYS A 189 -11.70 -7.68 -23.71
C LYS A 189 -11.13 -7.65 -25.13
N LYS A 190 -11.11 -6.48 -25.78
CA LYS A 190 -10.64 -6.32 -27.18
C LYS A 190 -9.19 -5.84 -27.28
N LEU A 191 -8.48 -5.72 -26.15
CA LEU A 191 -7.09 -5.32 -26.16
C LEU A 191 -6.22 -6.51 -26.62
N ASN A 192 -5.33 -6.24 -27.57
CA ASN A 192 -4.37 -7.22 -28.10
C ASN A 192 -2.97 -6.62 -28.04
N ILE A 193 -2.46 -6.51 -26.82
CA ILE A 193 -1.14 -5.95 -26.55
C ILE A 193 -0.10 -7.05 -26.77
N ALA A 194 0.92 -6.75 -27.58
CA ALA A 194 2.07 -7.62 -27.79
C ALA A 194 3.12 -7.37 -26.69
N PHE A 195 2.89 -7.91 -25.49
CA PHE A 195 3.75 -7.71 -24.32
C PHE A 195 5.17 -8.23 -24.55
N LEU A 196 5.30 -9.50 -24.94
CA LEU A 196 6.62 -10.12 -25.09
C LEU A 196 7.39 -9.59 -26.31
N SER A 197 6.70 -9.24 -27.38
CA SER A 197 7.33 -8.71 -28.59
C SER A 197 7.94 -7.33 -28.33
N ASN A 198 7.29 -6.51 -27.51
CA ASN A 198 7.74 -5.15 -27.18
C ASN A 198 8.56 -5.04 -25.89
N ARG A 199 8.90 -6.16 -25.23
CA ARG A 199 9.53 -6.16 -23.89
C ARG A 199 10.78 -5.29 -23.75
N LYS A 200 11.62 -5.21 -24.79
CA LYS A 200 12.81 -4.34 -24.77
C LYS A 200 12.45 -2.87 -24.56
N ARG A 201 11.32 -2.40 -25.13
CA ARG A 201 10.85 -1.01 -24.95
C ARG A 201 10.43 -0.76 -23.50
N TYR A 202 9.74 -1.72 -22.89
CA TYR A 202 9.32 -1.62 -21.49
C TYR A 202 10.52 -1.64 -20.53
N TYR A 203 11.52 -2.50 -20.79
CA TYR A 203 12.77 -2.50 -20.02
C TYR A 203 13.53 -1.18 -20.14
N ILE A 204 13.59 -0.58 -21.33
CA ILE A 204 14.25 0.72 -21.54
C ILE A 204 13.50 1.82 -20.77
N LEU A 205 12.17 1.88 -20.88
CA LEU A 205 11.35 2.86 -20.18
C LEU A 205 11.55 2.77 -18.66
N SER A 206 11.39 1.58 -18.10
CA SER A 206 11.61 1.32 -16.67
C SER A 206 13.04 1.62 -16.25
N GLY A 207 14.03 1.21 -17.06
CA GLY A 207 15.44 1.46 -16.80
C GLY A 207 15.77 2.95 -16.74
N LEU A 208 15.21 3.77 -17.64
CA LEU A 208 15.40 5.22 -17.62
C LEU A 208 14.84 5.86 -16.34
N ILE A 209 13.63 5.47 -15.93
CA ILE A 209 13.01 5.98 -14.69
C ILE A 209 13.88 5.62 -13.48
N ILE A 210 14.35 4.38 -13.40
CA ILE A 210 15.23 3.91 -12.33
C ILE A 210 16.57 4.66 -12.36
N ILE A 211 17.17 4.89 -13.53
CA ILE A 211 18.45 5.62 -13.64
C ILE A 211 18.30 7.07 -13.14
N ILE A 212 17.24 7.77 -13.56
CA ILE A 212 16.94 9.13 -13.07
C ILE A 212 16.73 9.12 -11.55
N GLY A 213 16.02 8.10 -11.06
CA GLY A 213 15.79 7.89 -9.65
C GLY A 213 17.05 7.65 -8.84
N ILE A 214 17.93 6.75 -9.29
CA ILE A 214 19.23 6.48 -8.67
C ILE A 214 20.09 7.74 -8.66
N PHE A 215 20.11 8.51 -9.75
CA PHE A 215 20.81 9.79 -9.79
C PHE A 215 20.28 10.77 -8.72
N SER A 216 18.96 10.86 -8.54
CA SER A 216 18.35 11.64 -7.45
C SER A 216 18.73 11.09 -6.07
N LEU A 217 18.75 9.77 -5.89
CA LEU A 217 19.14 9.16 -4.62
C LEU A 217 20.58 9.47 -4.23
N PHE A 218 21.51 9.53 -5.18
CA PHE A 218 22.91 9.90 -4.90
C PHE A 218 23.13 11.40 -4.67
N THR A 219 22.40 12.26 -5.38
CA THR A 219 22.60 13.72 -5.31
C THR A 219 21.78 14.37 -4.20
N LYS A 220 20.52 13.97 -4.07
CA LYS A 220 19.52 14.55 -3.17
C LYS A 220 19.23 13.65 -1.98
N GLY A 221 19.45 12.34 -2.08
CA GLY A 221 19.18 11.42 -0.98
C GLY A 221 17.69 11.16 -0.76
N LEU A 222 17.36 10.72 0.46
CA LEU A 222 16.00 10.53 0.95
C LEU A 222 15.78 11.39 2.18
N ASN A 223 14.58 11.95 2.33
CA ASN A 223 14.22 12.67 3.55
C ASN A 223 13.91 11.67 4.68
N GLN A 224 14.94 11.23 5.39
CA GLN A 224 14.79 10.26 6.48
C GLN A 224 14.19 10.93 7.72
N GLY A 225 13.14 10.33 8.28
CA GLY A 225 12.50 10.82 9.48
C GLY A 225 13.28 10.54 10.76
N VAL A 226 12.75 11.00 11.89
CA VAL A 226 13.35 10.77 13.22
C VAL A 226 13.47 9.28 13.56
N ASP A 227 12.57 8.45 13.02
CA ASP A 227 12.61 6.99 13.16
C ASP A 227 13.90 6.36 12.59
N PHE A 228 14.55 7.03 11.64
CA PHE A 228 15.77 6.56 10.99
C PHE A 228 16.99 7.38 11.41
N GLN A 229 16.86 8.70 11.57
CA GLN A 229 18.03 9.52 11.94
C GLN A 229 18.29 9.57 13.44
N GLY A 230 17.27 9.28 14.26
CA GLY A 230 17.22 9.73 15.64
C GLY A 230 16.96 11.24 15.70
N GLY A 231 16.09 11.67 16.61
CA GLY A 231 15.77 13.09 16.75
C GLY A 231 14.51 13.34 17.54
N ARG A 232 14.09 14.60 17.51
CA ARG A 232 12.86 15.10 18.12
C ARG A 232 11.98 15.73 17.05
N THR A 233 10.69 15.42 17.12
CA THR A 233 9.67 15.98 16.24
C THR A 233 8.58 16.62 17.07
N TYR A 234 8.18 17.83 16.70
CA TYR A 234 7.10 18.57 17.35
C TYR A 234 6.08 18.99 16.31
N ILE A 235 4.79 18.81 16.61
CA ILE A 235 3.69 19.40 15.84
C ILE A 235 3.23 20.62 16.60
N VAL A 236 3.40 21.81 16.01
CA VAL A 236 3.07 23.08 16.64
C VAL A 236 1.97 23.77 15.84
N ARG A 237 0.93 24.23 16.53
CA ARG A 237 -0.19 25.00 15.95
C ARG A 237 -0.14 26.43 16.46
N PHE A 238 -0.16 27.38 15.54
CA PHE A 238 -0.17 28.81 15.77
C PHE A 238 -1.57 29.38 15.52
N GLU A 239 -1.84 30.59 16.00
CA GLU A 239 -3.09 31.29 15.69
C GLU A 239 -3.13 31.79 14.23
N LYS A 240 -1.98 32.16 13.67
CA LYS A 240 -1.85 32.70 12.31
C LYS A 240 -1.04 31.78 11.40
N PRO A 241 -1.21 31.88 10.07
CA PRO A 241 -0.35 31.19 9.12
C PRO A 241 1.13 31.50 9.35
N VAL A 242 1.99 30.48 9.25
CA VAL A 242 3.43 30.61 9.50
C VAL A 242 4.22 30.36 8.23
N VAL A 243 5.17 31.25 7.94
CA VAL A 243 6.16 31.05 6.90
C VAL A 243 7.26 30.13 7.44
N THR A 244 7.32 28.89 6.94
CA THR A 244 8.18 27.84 7.50
C THR A 244 9.68 28.17 7.44
N SER A 245 10.13 28.90 6.40
CA SER A 245 11.52 29.33 6.28
C SER A 245 11.93 30.35 7.34
N GLU A 246 11.02 31.25 7.71
CA GLU A 246 11.28 32.26 8.74
C GLU A 246 11.36 31.60 10.12
N LEU A 247 10.40 30.74 10.44
CA LEU A 247 10.41 29.98 11.69
C LEU A 247 11.66 29.09 11.80
N ARG A 248 12.05 28.41 10.71
CA ARG A 248 13.29 27.61 10.65
C ARG A 248 14.51 28.44 11.01
N ASN A 249 14.66 29.61 10.40
CA ASN A 249 15.81 30.48 10.64
C ASN A 249 15.81 30.99 12.08
N ASN A 250 14.66 31.38 12.62
CA ASN A 250 14.54 31.81 14.01
C ASN A 250 14.95 30.70 14.99
N LEU A 251 14.42 29.47 14.82
CA LEU A 251 14.76 28.35 15.68
C LEU A 251 16.25 27.96 15.60
N GLY A 252 16.88 28.14 14.44
CA GLY A 252 18.32 27.90 14.25
C GLY A 252 19.22 28.79 15.09
N GLU A 253 18.73 29.96 15.53
CA GLU A 253 19.47 30.85 16.45
C GLU A 253 19.57 30.27 17.88
N TYR A 254 18.62 29.41 18.27
CA TYR A 254 18.54 28.83 19.62
C TYR A 254 19.10 27.41 19.69
N PHE A 255 19.00 26.63 18.61
CA PHE A 255 19.59 25.30 18.53
C PHE A 255 21.10 25.37 18.21
N VAL A 256 21.89 25.83 19.18
CA VAL A 256 23.35 25.97 19.06
C VAL A 256 24.06 24.78 19.68
N ALA A 257 24.80 24.02 18.86
CA ALA A 257 25.57 22.86 19.29
C ALA A 257 26.77 23.28 20.16
N ALA A 258 27.36 22.33 20.91
CA ALA A 258 28.51 22.58 21.79
C ALA A 258 29.75 23.17 21.07
N ASN A 259 29.84 23.04 19.75
CA ASN A 259 30.89 23.61 18.90
C ASN A 259 30.50 24.97 18.28
N ASN A 260 29.49 25.65 18.83
CA ASN A 260 28.91 26.90 18.31
C ASN A 260 28.32 26.79 16.89
N LEU A 261 28.06 25.58 16.38
CA LEU A 261 27.33 25.41 15.13
C LEU A 261 25.83 25.55 15.36
N LYS A 262 25.21 26.49 14.65
CA LYS A 262 23.76 26.61 14.57
C LYS A 262 23.18 25.42 13.81
N MET A 263 22.28 24.69 14.46
CA MET A 263 21.54 23.59 13.88
C MET A 263 20.14 24.05 13.49
N TYR A 264 19.92 24.26 12.20
CA TYR A 264 18.61 24.66 11.69
C TYR A 264 17.67 23.45 11.60
N PRO A 265 16.54 23.45 12.33
CA PRO A 265 15.59 22.35 12.26
C PRO A 265 14.91 22.31 10.90
N GLU A 266 14.35 21.16 10.54
CA GLU A 266 13.43 21.05 9.42
C GLU A 266 12.04 21.53 9.85
N VAL A 267 11.46 22.48 9.11
CA VAL A 267 10.12 23.01 9.39
C VAL A 267 9.27 22.85 8.14
N LYS A 268 8.17 22.10 8.26
CA LYS A 268 7.21 21.84 7.17
C LYS A 268 5.79 22.14 7.64
N THR A 269 4.95 22.63 6.73
CA THR A 269 3.52 22.75 7.00
C THR A 269 2.91 21.37 7.24
N PHE A 270 2.04 21.28 8.25
CA PHE A 270 1.34 20.07 8.63
C PHE A 270 -0.16 20.36 8.61
N GLY A 271 -0.79 20.17 7.45
CA GLY A 271 -2.22 20.41 7.29
C GLY A 271 -2.49 21.84 6.93
N SER A 272 -3.08 22.58 7.87
CA SER A 272 -3.36 24.00 7.69
C SER A 272 -2.07 24.83 7.75
N THR A 273 -2.07 25.99 7.11
CA THR A 273 -0.89 26.88 7.00
C THR A 273 -0.42 27.44 8.34
N ASN A 274 -1.23 27.33 9.40
CA ASN A 274 -0.89 27.72 10.78
C ASN A 274 -0.39 26.55 11.64
N GLN A 275 -0.21 25.36 11.07
CA GLN A 275 0.29 24.20 11.78
C GLN A 275 1.53 23.67 11.07
N VAL A 276 2.59 23.39 11.83
CA VAL A 276 3.89 22.97 11.31
C VAL A 276 4.43 21.76 12.07
N LYS A 277 5.15 20.91 11.35
CA LYS A 277 6.01 19.85 11.89
C LYS A 277 7.44 20.39 11.93
N ILE A 278 8.04 20.37 13.12
CA ILE A 278 9.42 20.78 13.38
C ILE A 278 10.21 19.53 13.74
N THR A 279 11.25 19.22 12.98
CA THR A 279 12.11 18.05 13.20
C THR A 279 13.56 18.49 13.40
N THR A 280 14.19 17.99 14.47
CA THR A 280 15.56 18.37 14.84
C THR A 280 16.32 17.20 15.44
N ASN A 281 17.62 17.13 15.16
CA ASN A 281 18.57 16.22 15.84
C ASN A 281 19.40 16.96 16.90
N TYR A 282 18.99 18.18 17.28
CA TYR A 282 19.64 18.99 18.30
C TYR A 282 19.81 18.19 19.60
N LEU A 283 21.06 18.05 20.07
CA LEU A 283 21.45 17.31 21.29
C LEU A 283 20.88 15.88 21.35
N ILE A 284 20.77 15.17 20.23
CA ILE A 284 20.16 13.83 20.22
C ILE A 284 21.00 12.73 20.89
N ASN A 285 22.32 12.92 20.95
CA ASN A 285 23.23 11.99 21.63
C ASN A 285 23.25 12.21 23.15
N ASP A 286 22.65 13.30 23.63
CA ASP A 286 22.53 13.58 25.04
C ASP A 286 21.14 13.15 25.54
N LEU A 287 21.14 12.06 26.31
CA LEU A 287 19.94 11.45 26.87
C LEU A 287 19.31 12.28 28.01
N GLU A 288 19.93 13.38 28.44
CA GLU A 288 19.42 14.29 29.49
C GLU A 288 19.01 15.65 28.92
N ALA A 289 19.21 15.87 27.62
CA ALA A 289 18.94 17.15 26.98
C ALA A 289 17.48 17.36 26.58
N ASP A 290 16.54 16.46 26.90
CA ASP A 290 15.13 16.59 26.49
C ASP A 290 14.50 17.89 27.01
N GLU A 291 14.64 18.17 28.31
CA GLU A 291 14.11 19.39 28.92
C GLU A 291 14.77 20.64 28.33
N LEU A 292 16.09 20.60 28.11
CA LEU A 292 16.84 21.70 27.50
C LEU A 292 16.39 21.97 26.05
N VAL A 293 16.17 20.92 25.25
CA VAL A 293 15.73 21.07 23.87
C VAL A 293 14.32 21.65 23.81
N GLU A 294 13.42 21.19 24.68
CA GLU A 294 12.07 21.73 24.78
C GLU A 294 12.06 23.18 25.29
N GLU A 295 12.95 23.54 26.21
CA GLU A 295 13.14 24.92 26.66
C GLU A 295 13.62 25.82 25.50
N GLN A 296 14.66 25.42 24.77
CA GLN A 296 15.17 26.19 23.62
C GLN A 296 14.11 26.31 22.52
N LEU A 297 13.33 25.25 22.28
CA LEU A 297 12.20 25.27 21.36
C LEU A 297 11.17 26.32 21.82
N ASN A 298 10.76 26.30 23.09
CA ASN A 298 9.76 27.23 23.62
C ASN A 298 10.24 28.69 23.57
N ILE A 299 11.51 28.95 23.85
CA ILE A 299 12.12 30.29 23.71
C ILE A 299 12.04 30.75 22.25
N GLY A 300 12.45 29.91 21.30
CA GLY A 300 12.44 30.25 19.88
C GLY A 300 11.04 30.39 19.28
N LEU A 301 10.06 29.61 19.75
CA LEU A 301 8.66 29.75 19.37
C LEU A 301 8.04 31.03 19.95
N SER A 302 8.37 31.34 21.21
CA SER A 302 7.89 32.56 21.88
C SER A 302 8.47 33.82 21.27
N SER A 303 9.73 33.80 20.82
CA SER A 303 10.33 34.93 20.10
C SER A 303 9.74 35.14 18.71
N PHE A 304 9.18 34.09 18.09
CA PHE A 304 8.55 34.16 16.78
C PHE A 304 7.15 34.77 16.81
N ASP A 305 6.29 34.34 17.76
CA ASP A 305 4.86 34.68 17.77
C ASP A 305 4.34 35.10 19.16
N ASN A 306 5.20 35.67 20.01
CA ASN A 306 4.85 36.18 21.36
C ASN A 306 4.04 35.18 22.24
N GLY A 307 4.24 33.87 22.04
CA GLY A 307 3.58 32.83 22.83
C GLY A 307 2.19 32.37 22.34
N SER A 308 1.68 32.83 21.19
CA SER A 308 0.40 32.35 20.62
C SER A 308 0.53 31.03 19.85
N TYR A 309 1.09 30.01 20.50
CA TYR A 309 1.23 28.67 19.94
C TYR A 309 0.84 27.56 20.92
N LYS A 310 0.57 26.37 20.37
CA LYS A 310 0.32 25.14 21.13
C LYS A 310 1.12 24.00 20.54
N ILE A 311 1.89 23.30 21.37
CA ILE A 311 2.53 22.04 21.00
C ILE A 311 1.44 20.96 21.06
N MET A 312 1.05 20.47 19.88
CA MET A 312 0.01 19.47 19.69
C MET A 312 0.55 18.04 19.82
N SER A 313 1.84 17.84 19.53
CA SER A 313 2.51 16.55 19.61
C SER A 313 4.00 16.75 19.85
N SER A 314 4.62 15.84 20.59
CA SER A 314 6.08 15.73 20.76
C SER A 314 6.48 14.26 20.60
N GLN A 315 7.55 14.00 19.86
CA GLN A 315 8.09 12.66 19.62
C GLN A 315 9.60 12.69 19.76
N LEU A 316 10.17 11.76 20.52
CA LEU A 316 11.60 11.52 20.65
C LEU A 316 11.92 10.11 20.17
N VAL A 317 12.96 10.00 19.34
CA VAL A 317 13.56 8.72 18.95
C VAL A 317 15.05 8.79 19.20
N GLY A 318 15.55 8.01 20.15
CA GLY A 318 16.98 7.93 20.44
C GLY A 318 17.77 7.19 19.35
N PRO A 319 19.10 7.43 19.23
CA PRO A 319 19.93 6.85 18.18
C PRO A 319 19.89 5.31 18.12
N THR A 320 19.91 4.65 19.28
CA THR A 320 19.85 3.18 19.37
C THR A 320 18.53 2.63 18.81
N ILE A 321 17.40 3.27 19.13
CA ILE A 321 16.09 2.88 18.61
C ILE A 321 16.03 3.12 17.10
N ALA A 322 16.60 4.23 16.62
CA ALA A 322 16.66 4.51 15.18
C ALA A 322 17.49 3.47 14.40
N ASP A 323 18.61 3.01 14.97
CA ASP A 323 19.43 1.95 14.40
C ASP A 323 18.72 0.58 14.42
N ASP A 324 17.98 0.28 15.49
CA ASP A 324 17.14 -0.92 15.57
C ASP A 324 16.01 -0.90 14.52
N ILE A 325 15.38 0.26 14.31
CA ILE A 325 14.34 0.45 13.27
C ILE A 325 14.94 0.27 11.87
N LYS A 326 16.10 0.87 11.58
CA LYS A 326 16.82 0.69 10.31
C LYS A 326 17.12 -0.77 10.04
N SER A 327 17.70 -1.46 11.02
CA SER A 327 18.08 -2.87 10.91
C SER A 327 16.84 -3.73 10.67
N SER A 328 15.79 -3.53 11.47
CA SER A 328 14.52 -4.25 11.34
C SER A 328 13.86 -4.01 9.99
N ALA A 329 13.87 -2.77 9.49
CA ALA A 329 13.37 -2.43 8.16
C ALA A 329 14.15 -3.17 7.05
N PHE A 330 15.47 -3.16 7.09
CA PHE A 330 16.31 -3.89 6.13
C PHE A 330 16.03 -5.39 6.15
N TRP A 331 16.05 -6.01 7.33
CA TRP A 331 15.81 -7.45 7.49
C TRP A 331 14.38 -7.85 7.11
N SER A 332 13.39 -7.01 7.41
CA SER A 332 11.99 -7.28 7.04
C SER A 332 11.81 -7.34 5.52
N ILE A 333 12.41 -6.41 4.76
CA ILE A 333 12.34 -6.41 3.29
C ILE A 333 13.06 -7.65 2.73
N LEU A 334 14.28 -7.93 3.21
CA LEU A 334 15.07 -9.06 2.73
C LEU A 334 14.38 -10.41 3.01
N PHE A 335 13.87 -10.58 4.23
CA PHE A 335 13.16 -11.79 4.63
C PHE A 335 11.83 -11.95 3.89
N SER A 336 11.10 -10.86 3.65
CA SER A 336 9.89 -10.85 2.82
C SER A 336 10.19 -11.33 1.40
N LEU A 337 11.20 -10.76 0.74
CA LEU A 337 11.61 -11.18 -0.61
C LEU A 337 12.01 -12.66 -0.65
N PHE A 338 12.73 -13.14 0.36
CA PHE A 338 13.11 -14.54 0.47
C PHE A 338 11.89 -15.48 0.62
N LEU A 339 10.97 -15.17 1.53
CA LEU A 339 9.75 -15.96 1.74
C LEU A 339 8.89 -16.03 0.48
N ILE A 340 8.73 -14.89 -0.20
CA ILE A 340 8.01 -14.80 -1.47
C ILE A 340 8.69 -15.64 -2.55
N PHE A 341 10.00 -15.52 -2.69
CA PHE A 341 10.77 -16.31 -3.66
C PHE A 341 10.55 -17.81 -3.44
N MET A 342 10.63 -18.25 -2.18
CA MET A 342 10.44 -19.64 -1.79
C MET A 342 8.99 -20.10 -2.05
N TYR A 343 8.00 -19.29 -1.68
CA TYR A 343 6.60 -19.58 -1.93
C TYR A 343 6.31 -19.76 -3.43
N ILE A 344 6.75 -18.81 -4.27
CA ILE A 344 6.56 -18.89 -5.73
C ILE A 344 7.33 -20.08 -6.31
N LEU A 345 8.52 -20.40 -5.78
CA LEU A 345 9.32 -21.53 -6.24
C LEU A 345 8.59 -22.85 -6.00
N ILE A 346 8.06 -23.04 -4.79
CA ILE A 346 7.27 -24.21 -4.41
C ILE A 346 5.99 -24.28 -5.25
N ARG A 347 5.31 -23.14 -5.41
CA ARG A 347 4.01 -23.05 -6.09
C ARG A 347 4.10 -23.34 -7.60
N PHE A 348 5.07 -22.76 -8.29
CA PHE A 348 5.23 -22.85 -9.74
C PHE A 348 6.25 -23.90 -10.19
N LYS A 349 7.02 -24.48 -9.25
CA LYS A 349 8.05 -25.52 -9.49
C LYS A 349 9.14 -25.11 -10.49
N LYS A 350 9.28 -23.81 -10.77
CA LYS A 350 10.20 -23.23 -11.73
C LYS A 350 10.77 -21.93 -11.19
N TRP A 351 12.08 -21.87 -11.03
CA TRP A 351 12.76 -20.72 -10.46
C TRP A 351 12.65 -19.45 -11.33
N GLN A 352 12.40 -19.60 -12.64
CA GLN A 352 12.20 -18.47 -13.56
C GLN A 352 10.99 -17.62 -13.16
N TYR A 353 9.95 -18.24 -12.61
CA TYR A 353 8.78 -17.53 -12.09
C TYR A 353 9.19 -16.72 -10.85
N SER A 354 9.89 -17.33 -9.90
CA SER A 354 10.37 -16.65 -8.70
C SER A 354 11.32 -15.49 -9.02
N LEU A 355 12.24 -15.67 -9.98
CA LEU A 355 13.15 -14.61 -10.38
C LEU A 355 12.40 -13.45 -11.05
N GLY A 356 11.46 -13.73 -11.96
CA GLY A 356 10.64 -12.71 -12.60
C GLY A 356 9.84 -11.88 -11.60
N ALA A 357 9.24 -12.54 -10.60
CA ALA A 357 8.50 -11.88 -9.53
C ALA A 357 9.41 -11.00 -8.65
N VAL A 358 10.54 -11.52 -8.18
CA VAL A 358 11.45 -10.76 -7.30
C VAL A 358 12.05 -9.56 -8.03
N ILE A 359 12.43 -9.69 -9.31
CA ILE A 359 12.97 -8.54 -10.06
C ILE A 359 11.90 -7.47 -10.26
N ALA A 360 10.65 -7.85 -10.57
CA ALA A 360 9.56 -6.89 -10.69
C ALA A 360 9.30 -6.15 -9.38
N VAL A 361 9.25 -6.87 -8.25
CA VAL A 361 9.12 -6.25 -6.93
C VAL A 361 10.28 -5.31 -6.62
N PHE A 362 11.52 -5.71 -6.89
CA PHE A 362 12.68 -4.86 -6.69
C PHE A 362 12.61 -3.58 -7.54
N HIS A 363 12.18 -3.72 -8.79
CA HIS A 363 11.88 -2.59 -9.67
C HIS A 363 10.83 -1.64 -9.06
N ASP A 364 9.76 -2.17 -8.48
CA ASP A 364 8.67 -1.36 -7.91
C ASP A 364 9.14 -0.56 -6.71
N VAL A 365 9.92 -1.19 -5.82
CA VAL A 365 10.53 -0.52 -4.66
C VAL A 365 11.51 0.56 -5.11
N LEU A 366 12.34 0.30 -6.13
CA LEU A 366 13.24 1.32 -6.66
C LEU A 366 12.50 2.52 -7.23
N ILE A 367 11.43 2.31 -7.99
CA ILE A 367 10.62 3.41 -8.51
C ILE A 367 9.96 4.20 -7.38
N LEU A 368 9.45 3.52 -6.35
CA LEU A 368 8.88 4.18 -5.17
C LEU A 368 9.92 5.08 -4.49
N LEU A 369 11.12 4.55 -4.21
CA LEU A 369 12.22 5.33 -3.63
C LEU A 369 12.66 6.48 -4.53
N SER A 370 12.65 6.27 -5.84
CA SER A 370 12.98 7.29 -6.84
C SER A 370 12.00 8.46 -6.79
N ILE A 371 10.69 8.18 -6.74
CA ILE A 371 9.66 9.21 -6.63
C ILE A 371 9.79 9.95 -5.30
N PHE A 372 10.01 9.24 -4.20
CA PHE A 372 10.22 9.89 -2.89
C PHE A 372 11.44 10.80 -2.90
N SER A 373 12.57 10.36 -3.47
CA SER A 373 13.77 11.18 -3.61
C SER A 373 13.54 12.41 -4.49
N LEU A 374 12.96 12.24 -5.68
CA LEU A 374 12.74 13.31 -6.64
C LEU A 374 11.80 14.38 -6.11
N PHE A 375 10.70 13.96 -5.47
CA PHE A 375 9.59 14.85 -5.16
C PHE A 375 9.56 15.36 -3.72
N TYR A 376 10.41 14.86 -2.80
CA TYR A 376 10.45 15.43 -1.45
C TYR A 376 10.85 16.92 -1.52
N GLY A 377 10.09 17.81 -0.87
CA GLY A 377 10.30 19.27 -0.94
C GLY A 377 9.72 19.96 -2.19
N VAL A 378 9.17 19.21 -3.15
CA VAL A 378 8.41 19.75 -4.30
C VAL A 378 6.91 19.64 -4.06
N LEU A 379 6.46 18.51 -3.52
CA LEU A 379 5.04 18.30 -3.20
C LEU A 379 4.65 19.01 -1.89
N PRO A 380 3.38 19.44 -1.75
CA PRO A 380 2.92 20.24 -0.62
C PRO A 380 2.69 19.43 0.68
N PHE A 381 3.22 18.20 0.76
CA PHE A 381 3.07 17.31 1.92
C PHE A 381 4.39 16.57 2.18
N SER A 382 4.57 16.04 3.39
CA SER A 382 5.82 15.39 3.76
C SER A 382 5.97 14.03 3.07
N LEU A 383 7.07 13.88 2.32
CA LEU A 383 7.56 12.61 1.79
C LEU A 383 8.77 12.17 2.62
N GLU A 384 8.47 11.77 3.85
CA GLU A 384 9.47 11.32 4.82
C GLU A 384 9.56 9.80 4.83
N ILE A 385 10.77 9.27 5.01
CA ILE A 385 11.01 7.85 5.21
C ILE A 385 10.94 7.60 6.71
N ASP A 386 9.77 7.17 7.17
CA ASP A 386 9.46 6.81 8.55
C ASP A 386 9.03 5.33 8.63
N GLN A 387 8.66 4.88 9.82
CA GLN A 387 8.15 3.53 10.04
C GLN A 387 6.95 3.18 9.14
N ALA A 388 6.02 4.13 8.94
CA ALA A 388 4.87 3.92 8.08
C ALA A 388 5.27 3.71 6.62
N PHE A 389 6.30 4.41 6.13
CA PHE A 389 6.84 4.19 4.79
C PHE A 389 7.33 2.76 4.58
N ILE A 390 8.00 2.14 5.56
CA ILE A 390 8.42 0.73 5.47
C ILE A 390 7.21 -0.19 5.39
N ALA A 391 6.17 0.08 6.17
CA ALA A 391 4.91 -0.64 6.07
C ALA A 391 4.30 -0.52 4.66
N ALA A 392 4.40 0.66 4.06
CA ALA A 392 3.96 0.92 2.70
C ALA A 392 4.76 0.09 1.70
N VAL A 393 6.09 0.09 1.80
CA VAL A 393 6.98 -0.71 0.92
C VAL A 393 6.60 -2.19 0.99
N LEU A 394 6.48 -2.77 2.19
CA LEU A 394 6.10 -4.18 2.35
C LEU A 394 4.69 -4.47 1.83
N THR A 395 3.77 -3.52 1.97
CA THR A 395 2.43 -3.62 1.38
C THR A 395 2.48 -3.62 -0.14
N VAL A 396 3.30 -2.75 -0.74
CA VAL A 396 3.52 -2.68 -2.19
C VAL A 396 4.13 -3.98 -2.71
N ILE A 397 5.07 -4.56 -1.97
CA ILE A 397 5.63 -5.88 -2.27
C ILE A 397 4.51 -6.93 -2.33
N GLY A 398 3.68 -7.03 -1.28
CA GLY A 398 2.58 -7.99 -1.22
C GLY A 398 1.55 -7.78 -2.35
N TYR A 399 1.16 -6.53 -2.58
CA TYR A 399 0.20 -6.14 -3.60
C TYR A 399 0.69 -6.44 -5.03
N SER A 400 1.91 -6.03 -5.38
CA SER A 400 2.49 -6.29 -6.72
C SER A 400 2.58 -7.79 -7.01
N LEU A 401 2.84 -8.60 -5.97
CA LEU A 401 2.90 -10.05 -6.11
C LEU A 401 1.55 -10.71 -6.28
N ASN A 402 0.48 -10.15 -5.71
CA ASN A 402 -0.88 -10.63 -5.95
C ASN A 402 -1.14 -10.68 -7.47
N ASP A 403 -0.97 -9.57 -8.18
CA ASP A 403 -1.15 -9.51 -9.63
C ASP A 403 -0.15 -10.40 -10.39
N THR A 404 1.12 -10.44 -9.97
CA THR A 404 2.14 -11.28 -10.62
C THR A 404 1.78 -12.78 -10.56
N VAL A 405 1.41 -13.29 -9.39
CA VAL A 405 1.06 -14.71 -9.18
C VAL A 405 -0.14 -15.10 -10.02
N VAL A 406 -1.11 -14.20 -10.10
CA VAL A 406 -2.32 -14.34 -10.89
C VAL A 406 -2.03 -14.44 -12.38
N VAL A 407 -1.19 -13.55 -12.87
CA VAL A 407 -0.74 -13.54 -14.26
C VAL A 407 0.04 -14.83 -14.57
N PHE A 408 0.91 -15.26 -13.66
CA PHE A 408 1.68 -16.47 -13.80
C PHE A 408 0.83 -17.74 -13.82
N ASP A 409 -0.20 -17.81 -12.99
CA ASP A 409 -1.15 -18.93 -12.97
C ASP A 409 -1.89 -19.02 -14.31
N ARG A 410 -2.29 -17.88 -14.88
CA ARG A 410 -2.91 -17.83 -16.22
C ARG A 410 -1.95 -18.25 -17.32
N ILE A 411 -0.69 -17.82 -17.26
CA ILE A 411 0.34 -18.27 -18.20
C ILE A 411 0.49 -19.79 -18.12
N ARG A 412 0.54 -20.36 -16.91
CA ARG A 412 0.63 -21.81 -16.71
C ARG A 412 -0.58 -22.53 -17.29
N GLU A 413 -1.80 -22.02 -17.08
CA GLU A 413 -3.04 -22.58 -17.64
C GLU A 413 -3.00 -22.62 -19.17
N TYR A 414 -2.65 -21.51 -19.83
CA TYR A 414 -2.56 -21.44 -21.29
C TYR A 414 -1.43 -22.33 -21.84
N MET A 415 -0.32 -22.43 -21.12
CA MET A 415 0.81 -23.27 -21.50
C MET A 415 0.60 -24.77 -21.26
N ALA A 416 -0.45 -25.17 -20.54
CA ALA A 416 -0.82 -26.57 -20.34
C ALA A 416 -1.62 -27.14 -21.54
N VAL A 417 -2.45 -26.31 -22.20
CA VAL A 417 -3.36 -26.72 -23.31
C VAL A 417 -2.74 -26.47 -24.70
N LYS A 418 -1.40 -26.37 -24.76
CA LYS A 418 -0.62 -25.84 -25.90
C LYS A 418 -1.06 -26.27 -27.30
N VAL A 419 -1.31 -25.26 -28.16
CA VAL A 419 -1.06 -25.31 -29.62
C VAL A 419 -0.51 -23.94 -30.06
N GLY A 420 0.71 -23.89 -30.60
CA GLY A 420 1.34 -22.67 -31.13
C GLY A 420 2.65 -22.22 -30.43
N GLU A 421 3.21 -21.10 -30.91
CA GLU A 421 4.47 -20.53 -30.40
C GLU A 421 4.31 -20.00 -28.95
N PRO A 422 5.27 -20.26 -28.03
CA PRO A 422 5.17 -19.83 -26.63
C PRO A 422 4.92 -18.33 -26.44
N ILE A 423 5.45 -17.49 -27.34
CA ILE A 423 5.29 -16.04 -27.27
C ILE A 423 3.83 -15.62 -27.46
N ASP A 424 3.13 -16.27 -28.40
CA ASP A 424 1.73 -15.97 -28.71
C ASP A 424 0.81 -16.51 -27.63
N VAL A 425 1.11 -17.70 -27.10
CA VAL A 425 0.36 -18.30 -25.99
C VAL A 425 0.45 -17.43 -24.74
N ILE A 426 1.65 -16.94 -24.38
CA ILE A 426 1.83 -16.05 -23.24
C ILE A 426 1.13 -14.70 -23.47
N ASN A 427 1.27 -14.08 -24.66
CA ASN A 427 0.57 -12.82 -24.95
C ASN A 427 -0.95 -12.99 -24.85
N LYS A 428 -1.53 -14.12 -25.28
CA LYS A 428 -2.96 -14.41 -25.11
C LYS A 428 -3.33 -14.52 -23.62
N ALA A 429 -2.51 -15.21 -22.82
CA ALA A 429 -2.70 -15.29 -21.38
C ALA A 429 -2.71 -13.90 -20.72
N LEU A 430 -1.72 -13.06 -21.03
CA LEU A 430 -1.59 -11.69 -20.50
C LEU A 430 -2.77 -10.79 -20.88
N ASN A 431 -3.23 -10.85 -22.14
CA ASN A 431 -4.41 -10.08 -22.54
C ASN A 431 -5.68 -10.58 -21.85
N SER A 432 -5.80 -11.89 -21.56
CA SER A 432 -6.95 -12.44 -20.86
C SER A 432 -7.03 -12.01 -19.39
N THR A 433 -5.89 -11.72 -18.73
CA THR A 433 -5.87 -11.21 -17.35
C THR A 433 -6.08 -9.70 -17.25
N LEU A 434 -5.97 -8.97 -18.37
CA LEU A 434 -5.89 -7.51 -18.36
C LEU A 434 -7.14 -6.84 -17.76
N SER A 435 -8.34 -7.30 -18.13
CA SER A 435 -9.58 -6.75 -17.57
C SER A 435 -9.67 -6.93 -16.06
N ARG A 436 -9.13 -8.04 -15.55
CA ARG A 436 -9.12 -8.33 -14.13
C ARG A 436 -8.10 -7.44 -13.43
N THR A 437 -6.83 -7.50 -13.84
CA THR A 437 -5.72 -6.71 -13.27
C THR A 437 -6.01 -5.21 -13.28
N ILE A 438 -6.53 -4.65 -14.39
CA ILE A 438 -6.90 -3.23 -14.41
C ILE A 438 -8.02 -2.93 -13.41
N ASN A 439 -9.04 -3.78 -13.32
CA ASN A 439 -10.19 -3.52 -12.47
C ASN A 439 -9.82 -3.54 -10.98
N THR A 440 -9.05 -4.54 -10.55
CA THR A 440 -8.61 -4.73 -9.16
C THR A 440 -7.68 -3.60 -8.70
N SER A 441 -6.80 -3.14 -9.60
CA SER A 441 -5.93 -2.00 -9.33
C SER A 441 -6.67 -0.67 -9.35
N LEU A 442 -7.66 -0.50 -10.24
CA LEU A 442 -8.47 0.72 -10.28
C LEU A 442 -9.29 0.89 -8.99
N THR A 443 -9.97 -0.18 -8.51
CA THR A 443 -10.76 -0.12 -7.28
C THR A 443 -9.89 0.20 -6.07
N THR A 444 -8.76 -0.49 -5.95
CA THR A 444 -7.82 -0.27 -4.85
C THR A 444 -7.22 1.14 -4.90
N PHE A 445 -6.80 1.58 -6.09
CA PHE A 445 -6.25 2.93 -6.29
C PHE A 445 -7.25 4.01 -5.91
N PHE A 446 -8.51 3.92 -6.33
CA PHE A 446 -9.52 4.94 -5.98
C PHE A 446 -9.82 4.98 -4.49
N VAL A 447 -9.88 3.82 -3.83
CA VAL A 447 -10.01 3.77 -2.36
C VAL A 447 -8.85 4.51 -1.69
N LEU A 448 -7.61 4.20 -2.09
CA LEU A 448 -6.42 4.88 -1.57
C LEU A 448 -6.40 6.37 -1.89
N PHE A 449 -6.86 6.75 -3.09
CA PHE A 449 -6.94 8.14 -3.53
C PHE A 449 -7.91 8.95 -2.67
N VAL A 450 -9.08 8.38 -2.33
CA VAL A 450 -10.03 9.03 -1.41
C VAL A 450 -9.39 9.28 -0.04
N ILE A 451 -8.66 8.31 0.51
CA ILE A 451 -7.96 8.47 1.79
C ILE A 451 -6.81 9.47 1.66
N PHE A 452 -6.08 9.45 0.56
CA PHE A 452 -5.01 10.41 0.31
C PHE A 452 -5.54 11.86 0.35
N LEU A 453 -6.73 12.10 -0.20
CA LEU A 453 -7.39 13.40 -0.18
C LEU A 453 -7.99 13.76 1.19
N PHE A 454 -8.65 12.82 1.87
CA PHE A 454 -9.50 13.11 3.03
C PHE A 454 -9.04 12.50 4.37
N GLY A 455 -8.06 11.61 4.37
CA GLY A 455 -7.61 10.82 5.53
C GLY A 455 -6.74 11.59 6.52
N GLY A 456 -6.31 12.79 6.17
CA GLY A 456 -5.48 13.65 7.01
C GLY A 456 -3.98 13.53 6.72
N GLU A 457 -3.20 14.39 7.35
CA GLU A 457 -1.78 14.59 7.01
C GLU A 457 -0.88 13.43 7.47
N MET A 458 -1.18 12.84 8.64
CA MET A 458 -0.38 11.75 9.20
C MET A 458 -0.31 10.51 8.30
N VAL A 459 -1.34 10.27 7.48
CA VAL A 459 -1.38 9.12 6.55
C VAL A 459 -1.14 9.51 5.10
N ARG A 460 -0.99 10.80 4.77
CA ARG A 460 -0.94 11.24 3.37
C ARG A 460 0.30 10.69 2.64
N GLY A 461 1.48 10.80 3.24
CA GLY A 461 2.72 10.25 2.67
C GLY A 461 2.66 8.72 2.53
N PHE A 462 2.10 8.05 3.53
CA PHE A 462 1.87 6.60 3.53
C PHE A 462 0.91 6.16 2.41
N MET A 463 -0.24 6.83 2.24
CA MET A 463 -1.20 6.55 1.16
C MET A 463 -0.59 6.81 -0.22
N PHE A 464 0.19 7.89 -0.35
CA PHE A 464 0.87 8.19 -1.60
C PHE A 464 1.85 7.08 -2.01
N ALA A 465 2.61 6.52 -1.06
CA ALA A 465 3.50 5.40 -1.32
C ALA A 465 2.74 4.15 -1.81
N ILE A 466 1.64 3.78 -1.16
CA ILE A 466 0.85 2.62 -1.59
C ILE A 466 0.20 2.88 -2.95
N MET A 467 -0.32 4.09 -3.21
CA MET A 467 -0.88 4.45 -4.52
C MET A 467 0.13 4.30 -5.66
N ILE A 468 1.36 4.78 -5.47
CA ILE A 468 2.46 4.58 -6.43
C ILE A 468 2.68 3.08 -6.64
N GLY A 469 2.77 2.32 -5.55
CA GLY A 469 3.03 0.90 -5.64
C GLY A 469 1.91 0.10 -6.31
N VAL A 470 0.64 0.51 -6.15
CA VAL A 470 -0.48 -0.07 -6.91
C VAL A 470 -0.24 0.17 -8.39
N ILE A 471 -0.03 1.42 -8.83
CA ILE A 471 0.19 1.74 -10.26
C ILE A 471 1.40 0.97 -10.82
N VAL A 472 2.53 1.05 -10.13
CA VAL A 472 3.79 0.48 -10.60
C VAL A 472 3.76 -1.05 -10.57
N GLY A 473 3.15 -1.66 -9.55
CA GLY A 473 2.99 -3.11 -9.42
C GLY A 473 2.07 -3.73 -10.47
N THR A 474 0.97 -3.05 -10.80
CA THR A 474 0.08 -3.46 -11.91
C THR A 474 0.82 -3.45 -13.24
N TYR A 475 1.63 -2.42 -13.47
CA TYR A 475 2.47 -2.33 -14.66
C TYR A 475 3.56 -3.40 -14.65
N SER A 476 4.31 -3.55 -13.55
CA SER A 476 5.47 -4.44 -13.51
C SER A 476 5.08 -5.91 -13.66
N SER A 477 3.94 -6.34 -13.12
CA SER A 477 3.42 -7.71 -13.23
C SER A 477 3.25 -8.17 -14.69
N LEU A 478 2.73 -7.29 -15.55
CA LEU A 478 2.46 -7.57 -16.96
C LEU A 478 3.67 -7.26 -17.87
N PHE A 479 4.34 -6.13 -17.63
CA PHE A 479 5.33 -5.57 -18.55
C PHE A 479 6.79 -5.88 -18.15
N ILE A 480 7.04 -6.35 -16.93
CA ILE A 480 8.38 -6.65 -16.41
C ILE A 480 8.48 -8.12 -15.95
N ALA A 481 7.66 -8.55 -14.99
CA ALA A 481 7.75 -9.89 -14.39
C ALA A 481 7.58 -11.01 -15.44
N SER A 482 6.53 -10.91 -16.25
CA SER A 482 6.20 -11.91 -17.27
C SER A 482 7.24 -11.98 -18.40
N PRO A 483 7.71 -10.85 -18.97
CA PRO A 483 8.84 -10.85 -19.89
C PRO A 483 10.15 -11.41 -19.30
N ILE A 484 10.49 -11.10 -18.05
CA ILE A 484 11.71 -11.62 -17.41
C ILE A 484 11.62 -13.13 -17.22
N MET A 485 10.48 -13.61 -16.72
CA MET A 485 10.21 -15.05 -16.59
C MET A 485 10.36 -15.76 -17.95
N PHE A 486 9.87 -15.14 -19.03
CA PHE A 486 10.01 -15.68 -20.38
C PHE A 486 11.46 -15.68 -20.90
N ASP A 487 12.19 -14.56 -20.76
CA ASP A 487 13.57 -14.44 -21.21
C ASP A 487 14.49 -15.43 -20.47
N THR A 488 14.30 -15.61 -19.17
CA THR A 488 15.07 -16.56 -18.35
C THR A 488 14.66 -18.03 -18.58
N SER A 489 13.48 -18.27 -19.14
CA SER A 489 13.04 -19.59 -19.60
C SER A 489 13.58 -19.96 -20.98
N LYS A 490 14.11 -18.99 -21.75
CA LYS A 490 14.70 -19.22 -23.08
C LYS A 490 16.18 -19.61 -23.06
N THR A 491 16.84 -19.44 -21.92
CA THR A 491 18.22 -19.89 -21.73
C THR A 491 18.24 -21.42 -21.74
N LYS A 492 18.71 -21.93 -22.89
CA LYS A 492 18.99 -23.33 -23.30
C LYS A 492 18.74 -24.43 -22.27
#